data_AF-B8GCN7-F1
#
_entry.id   AF-B8GCN7-F1
#
_cell.length_a   1.000
_cell.length_b   1.000
_cell.length_c   1.000
_cell.angle_alpha   90.00
_cell.angle_beta   90.00
_cell.angle_gamma   90.00
#
_symmetry.space_group_name_H-M   'P 1'
#
loop_
_entity.id
_entity.type
_entity.pdbx_description
1 polymer ?
#
loop_
_entity_poly.entity_id
_entity_poly.type
_entity_poly.pdbx_seq_one_letter_code
_entity_poly.pdbx_strand_id
1 'polypeptide(L)'
;MIASLHRTLTLVFAIVLVGLNTGCVPVPNSAQPTTIAPTTTALPSRPPTATPVPTAMTGLANPASVYCSEQGGYLEMRTTGDGGQIGVCLFADNSLCEEWAFYRGECRPGEQYDSTTIRPDPTGIPAPIGELLALFRANLPANAFNDLAAQPVPTTDGSQLWIVYSTGMRNFDLNPLVPHTLALYTYTDGRWQERGRTTLSTESFTDGPDFVGSVQQVQIAPGRIWLQIEGGIGAHGGSYHLLSFDGTELRTEVAAFSPYPGFGHTEDLDGDGVREVVLNRSEPYIFCYACGVYYPAYQVYRWQDERMVALQISDLTDGQTEPFADLNRQAITSAQADLWADALAAINAAVAQAGTADPTTQAGTLRWNQRLIQMTHTAHMNAIAESAYPLLNKVFAGDYDGAVAEMRAYPPQAIFNAESPLIVGTVAEGWVETLSEYVRTEAEKAAGVAPERAAIYVIWAWGRFLADPTDPAIGTDLERAAQLQPDDPFFTDIAAWWASR
;
A
#
# COMPACT_ATOMS: atom_id res chain seq x y z
N MET A 1 22.88 -55.91 -1.48
CA MET A 1 23.42 -56.07 -0.12
C MET A 1 23.60 -54.68 0.49
N ILE A 2 22.79 -54.36 1.51
CA ILE A 2 23.08 -53.55 2.72
C ILE A 2 23.73 -52.16 2.46
N ALA A 3 23.02 -51.02 2.52
CA ALA A 3 22.38 -50.31 3.64
C ALA A 3 23.33 -49.49 4.55
N SER A 4 23.11 -48.16 4.61
CA SER A 4 23.12 -47.24 5.78
C SER A 4 23.29 -45.79 5.27
N LEU A 5 22.28 -44.89 5.32
CA LEU A 5 21.86 -44.04 6.47
C LEU A 5 23.03 -43.20 7.04
N HIS A 6 22.99 -41.89 7.31
CA HIS A 6 21.98 -40.84 7.60
C HIS A 6 22.77 -39.50 7.58
N ARG A 7 22.26 -38.26 7.46
CA ARG A 7 21.10 -37.59 8.08
C ARG A 7 20.96 -36.20 7.41
N THR A 8 19.77 -35.88 6.92
CA THR A 8 19.35 -34.54 6.47
C THR A 8 18.70 -33.84 7.66
N LEU A 9 19.12 -32.63 8.00
CA LEU A 9 18.49 -31.83 9.05
C LEU A 9 17.42 -30.93 8.41
N THR A 10 16.18 -31.40 8.40
CA THR A 10 15.01 -30.60 8.02
C THR A 10 14.46 -29.96 9.30
N LEU A 11 14.61 -28.64 9.43
CA LEU A 11 13.96 -27.87 10.48
C LEU A 11 12.47 -27.74 10.10
N VAL A 12 11.60 -28.45 10.81
CA VAL A 12 10.15 -28.27 10.75
C VAL A 12 9.76 -27.35 11.90
N PHE A 13 9.32 -26.14 11.58
CA PHE A 13 8.65 -25.26 12.54
C PHE A 13 7.26 -25.82 12.82
N ALA A 14 7.05 -26.30 14.05
CA ALA A 14 5.75 -26.71 14.55
C ALA A 14 5.07 -25.51 15.21
N ILE A 15 4.01 -25.00 14.59
CA ILE A 15 3.09 -24.03 15.19
C ILE A 15 2.17 -24.79 16.16
N VAL A 16 2.27 -24.46 17.44
CA VAL A 16 1.35 -24.95 18.49
C VAL A 16 0.13 -24.04 18.52
N LEU A 17 -0.99 -24.50 17.95
CA LEU A 17 -2.31 -23.91 18.13
C LEU A 17 -2.87 -24.35 19.50
N VAL A 18 -2.93 -23.42 20.46
CA VAL A 18 -3.73 -23.60 21.69
C VAL A 18 -5.16 -23.14 21.40
N GLY A 19 -6.07 -24.09 21.27
CA GLY A 19 -7.50 -23.82 21.18
C GLY A 19 -8.09 -23.53 22.56
N LEU A 20 -8.63 -22.32 22.74
CA LEU A 20 -9.55 -22.00 23.83
C LEU A 20 -10.92 -21.67 23.23
N ASN A 21 -11.83 -22.64 23.38
CA ASN A 21 -13.26 -22.48 23.20
C ASN A 21 -13.83 -21.80 24.45
N THR A 22 -14.37 -20.59 24.31
CA THR A 22 -15.32 -20.02 25.28
C THR A 22 -16.49 -19.41 24.52
N GLY A 23 -17.68 -19.94 24.80
CA GLY A 23 -18.92 -19.69 24.06
C GLY A 23 -19.53 -18.32 24.27
N CYS A 24 -20.24 -17.89 23.24
CA CYS A 24 -21.11 -16.71 23.25
C CYS A 24 -22.37 -16.95 24.10
N VAL A 25 -22.69 -15.99 24.99
CA VAL A 25 -24.01 -15.84 25.62
C VAL A 25 -24.65 -14.56 25.05
N PRO A 26 -25.93 -14.58 24.63
CA PRO A 26 -26.60 -13.39 24.08
C PRO A 26 -27.04 -12.42 25.19
N VAL A 27 -26.76 -11.13 25.01
CA VAL A 27 -27.24 -10.02 25.85
C VAL A 27 -28.47 -9.38 25.18
N PRO A 28 -29.56 -9.10 25.91
CA PRO A 28 -30.79 -8.55 25.33
C PRO A 28 -30.73 -7.02 25.08
N ASN A 29 -31.40 -6.61 24.01
CA ASN A 29 -31.64 -5.24 23.56
C ASN A 29 -32.27 -4.34 24.65
N SER A 30 -31.74 -3.12 24.80
CA SER A 30 -32.51 -2.00 25.35
C SER A 30 -32.04 -0.63 24.84
N ALA A 31 -33.02 0.09 24.28
CA ALA A 31 -33.24 1.54 24.27
C ALA A 31 -32.32 2.48 23.45
N GLN A 32 -32.93 3.06 22.40
CA GLN A 32 -32.45 4.21 21.61
C GLN A 32 -32.38 5.51 22.44
N PRO A 33 -31.40 6.39 22.20
CA PRO A 33 -31.43 7.77 22.68
C PRO A 33 -32.10 8.73 21.67
N THR A 34 -32.95 9.59 22.22
CA THR A 34 -33.75 10.64 21.59
C THR A 34 -32.91 11.78 21.01
N THR A 35 -33.24 12.22 19.79
CA THR A 35 -32.70 13.38 19.09
C THR A 35 -33.22 14.71 19.68
N ILE A 36 -32.33 15.68 19.90
CA ILE A 36 -32.67 17.08 20.19
C ILE A 36 -32.17 17.95 19.03
N ALA A 37 -33.10 18.67 18.41
CA ALA A 37 -32.85 19.58 17.29
C ALA A 37 -32.33 20.96 17.75
N PRO A 38 -31.42 21.60 17.01
CA PRO A 38 -31.01 22.98 17.28
C PRO A 38 -31.92 24.01 16.60
N THR A 39 -32.25 25.07 17.34
CA THR A 39 -33.05 26.22 16.91
C THR A 39 -32.16 27.26 16.23
N THR A 40 -32.42 27.58 14.97
CA THR A 40 -31.69 28.62 14.21
C THR A 40 -32.51 29.91 14.12
N THR A 41 -31.93 31.03 14.53
CA THR A 41 -32.54 32.38 14.46
C THR A 41 -32.13 33.07 13.14
N ALA A 42 -33.11 33.58 12.38
CA ALA A 42 -32.92 34.28 11.11
C ALA A 42 -32.74 35.80 11.27
N LEU A 43 -32.00 36.43 10.36
CA LEU A 43 -31.91 37.88 10.13
C LEU A 43 -32.33 38.24 8.67
N PRO A 44 -32.81 39.47 8.39
CA PRO A 44 -33.68 39.77 7.27
C PRO A 44 -32.98 40.21 5.97
N SER A 45 -33.68 39.94 4.85
CA SER A 45 -33.34 40.20 3.44
C SER A 45 -33.50 41.66 2.98
N ARG A 46 -32.73 42.09 1.96
CA ARG A 46 -32.90 43.35 1.20
C ARG A 46 -33.17 43.07 -0.30
N PRO A 47 -34.00 43.85 -1.02
CA PRO A 47 -34.51 43.53 -2.37
C PRO A 47 -33.64 44.07 -3.54
N PRO A 48 -33.92 43.67 -4.80
CA PRO A 48 -33.02 43.75 -5.96
C PRO A 48 -33.26 44.96 -6.89
N THR A 49 -32.29 45.27 -7.75
CA THR A 49 -32.45 46.23 -8.87
C THR A 49 -31.82 45.68 -10.15
N ALA A 50 -32.54 45.75 -11.27
CA ALA A 50 -32.18 45.20 -12.57
C ALA A 50 -31.93 46.27 -13.66
N THR A 51 -30.86 46.07 -14.45
CA THR A 51 -30.67 46.25 -15.94
C THR A 51 -30.74 47.64 -16.61
N PRO A 52 -30.32 47.83 -17.91
CA PRO A 52 -29.26 47.21 -18.77
C PRO A 52 -28.54 48.21 -19.74
N VAL A 53 -27.51 47.80 -20.52
CA VAL A 53 -27.33 48.19 -21.96
C VAL A 53 -26.59 47.05 -22.73
N PRO A 54 -26.98 46.70 -23.98
CA PRO A 54 -26.51 45.52 -24.72
C PRO A 54 -25.53 45.82 -25.87
N THR A 55 -24.69 44.84 -26.23
CA THR A 55 -23.92 44.79 -27.49
C THR A 55 -24.13 43.42 -28.16
N ALA A 56 -24.30 43.40 -29.48
CA ALA A 56 -24.80 42.27 -30.25
C ALA A 56 -23.77 41.16 -30.53
N MET A 57 -24.18 39.93 -30.21
CA MET A 57 -24.14 38.70 -31.02
C MET A 57 -22.80 38.24 -31.64
N THR A 58 -22.13 37.32 -30.94
CA THR A 58 -21.50 36.12 -31.51
C THR A 58 -22.14 34.91 -30.83
N GLY A 59 -22.46 33.86 -31.60
CA GLY A 59 -23.36 32.77 -31.19
C GLY A 59 -23.05 32.23 -29.79
N LEU A 60 -24.10 31.93 -29.01
CA LEU A 60 -23.94 31.29 -27.70
C LEU A 60 -23.00 30.09 -27.88
N ALA A 61 -21.85 30.14 -27.21
CA ALA A 61 -20.97 28.98 -27.15
C ALA A 61 -21.78 27.81 -26.58
N ASN A 62 -21.62 26.63 -27.16
CA ASN A 62 -22.32 25.44 -26.68
C ASN A 62 -21.97 25.24 -25.20
N PRO A 63 -22.97 25.26 -24.29
CA PRO A 63 -22.69 25.23 -22.86
C PRO A 63 -21.99 23.93 -22.41
N ALA A 64 -22.21 22.82 -23.10
CA ALA A 64 -21.50 21.56 -22.84
C ALA A 64 -20.03 21.64 -23.27
N SER A 65 -19.77 22.24 -24.42
CA SER A 65 -18.42 22.52 -24.93
C SER A 65 -17.62 23.43 -23.97
N VAL A 66 -18.26 24.49 -23.46
CA VAL A 66 -17.65 25.42 -22.50
C VAL A 66 -17.36 24.71 -21.18
N TYR A 67 -18.33 23.94 -20.68
CA TYR A 67 -18.18 23.18 -19.44
C TYR A 67 -17.04 22.16 -19.53
N CYS A 68 -16.86 21.48 -20.66
CA CYS A 68 -15.71 20.60 -20.88
C CYS A 68 -14.37 21.32 -20.62
N SER A 69 -14.18 22.49 -21.24
CA SER A 69 -12.96 23.28 -21.07
C SER A 69 -12.79 23.85 -19.65
N GLU A 70 -13.88 24.27 -19.01
CA GLU A 70 -13.86 24.78 -17.63
C GLU A 70 -13.51 23.70 -16.60
N GLN A 71 -13.85 22.44 -16.86
CA GLN A 71 -13.47 21.30 -16.02
C GLN A 71 -12.09 20.71 -16.35
N GLY A 72 -11.27 21.42 -17.14
CA GLY A 72 -9.91 21.00 -17.48
C GLY A 72 -9.81 19.94 -18.58
N GLY A 73 -10.90 19.67 -19.30
CA GLY A 73 -10.91 18.76 -20.45
C GLY A 73 -10.65 19.47 -21.79
N TYR A 74 -10.17 18.70 -22.76
CA TYR A 74 -9.99 19.12 -24.14
C TYR A 74 -11.20 18.71 -24.99
N LEU A 75 -11.85 19.68 -25.63
CA LEU A 75 -13.02 19.42 -26.47
C LEU A 75 -12.61 19.05 -27.90
N GLU A 76 -13.13 17.92 -28.39
CA GLU A 76 -12.95 17.43 -29.75
C GLU A 76 -14.31 17.20 -30.44
N MET A 77 -14.48 17.69 -31.67
CA MET A 77 -15.66 17.41 -32.49
C MET A 77 -15.42 16.20 -33.37
N ARG A 78 -16.29 15.19 -33.31
CA ARG A 78 -16.19 13.96 -34.09
C ARG A 78 -17.38 13.79 -35.02
N THR A 79 -17.11 13.32 -36.23
CA THR A 79 -18.15 12.98 -37.20
C THR A 79 -18.65 11.56 -36.96
N THR A 80 -19.96 11.38 -36.79
CA THR A 80 -20.61 10.08 -36.58
C THR A 80 -20.84 9.33 -37.90
N GLY A 81 -21.14 8.03 -37.82
CA GLY A 81 -21.29 7.16 -39.00
C GLY A 81 -22.43 7.53 -39.96
N ASP A 82 -23.37 8.37 -39.51
CA ASP A 82 -24.47 8.95 -40.28
C ASP A 82 -24.15 10.36 -40.83
N GLY A 83 -22.92 10.85 -40.66
CA GLY A 83 -22.47 12.17 -41.09
C GLY A 83 -22.83 13.31 -40.13
N GLY A 84 -23.42 13.00 -38.97
CA GLY A 84 -23.61 13.94 -37.87
C GLY A 84 -22.28 14.36 -37.22
N GLN A 85 -22.33 15.36 -36.34
CA GLN A 85 -21.19 15.77 -35.51
C GLN A 85 -21.57 15.72 -34.03
N ILE A 86 -20.70 15.18 -33.20
CA ILE A 86 -20.81 15.15 -31.74
C ILE A 86 -19.59 15.79 -31.09
N GLY A 87 -19.76 16.40 -29.92
CA GLY A 87 -18.66 16.92 -29.10
C GLY A 87 -18.26 15.94 -28.02
N VAL A 88 -16.95 15.76 -27.81
CA VAL A 88 -16.40 14.82 -26.83
C VAL A 88 -15.36 15.55 -25.97
N CYS A 89 -15.42 15.36 -24.66
CA CYS A 89 -14.48 15.90 -23.70
C CYS A 89 -13.42 14.86 -23.32
N LEU A 90 -12.15 15.20 -23.53
CA LEU A 90 -10.99 14.36 -23.19
C LEU A 90 -10.29 14.90 -21.95
N PHE A 91 -9.95 14.03 -21.01
CA PHE A 91 -9.32 14.43 -19.74
C PHE A 91 -7.86 13.98 -19.63
N ALA A 92 -7.12 14.53 -18.67
CA ALA A 92 -5.68 14.27 -18.50
C ALA A 92 -5.35 12.82 -18.09
N ASP A 93 -6.34 12.07 -17.59
CA ASP A 93 -6.27 10.64 -17.29
C ASP A 93 -6.64 9.74 -18.50
N ASN A 94 -6.81 10.34 -19.69
CA ASN A 94 -7.23 9.71 -20.95
C ASN A 94 -8.65 9.16 -21.00
N SER A 95 -9.46 9.43 -19.99
CA SER A 95 -10.89 9.15 -20.06
C SER A 95 -11.60 10.10 -21.02
N LEU A 96 -12.78 9.69 -21.51
CA LEU A 96 -13.57 10.46 -22.46
C LEU A 96 -15.05 10.42 -22.13
N CYS A 97 -15.70 11.57 -22.26
CA CYS A 97 -17.15 11.71 -22.12
C CYS A 97 -17.74 12.44 -23.32
N GLU A 98 -18.93 12.03 -23.76
CA GLU A 98 -19.72 12.90 -24.64
C GLU A 98 -20.04 14.20 -23.89
N GLU A 99 -19.90 15.35 -24.56
CA GLU A 99 -19.88 16.66 -23.89
C GLU A 99 -21.18 16.94 -23.11
N TRP A 100 -22.34 16.52 -23.63
CA TRP A 100 -23.62 16.75 -22.99
C TRP A 100 -23.90 15.76 -21.85
N ALA A 101 -23.46 14.51 -21.99
CA ALA A 101 -23.46 13.54 -20.89
C ALA A 101 -22.58 14.02 -19.72
N PHE A 102 -21.40 14.57 -20.03
CA PHE A 102 -20.54 15.19 -19.02
C PHE A 102 -21.19 16.42 -18.37
N TYR A 103 -21.77 17.30 -19.18
CA TYR A 103 -22.47 18.50 -18.72
C TYR A 103 -23.65 18.19 -17.78
N ARG A 104 -24.39 17.11 -18.05
CA ARG A 104 -25.50 16.63 -17.20
C ARG A 104 -25.03 15.78 -16.03
N GLY A 105 -23.73 15.48 -15.93
CA GLY A 105 -23.13 14.64 -14.90
C GLY A 105 -23.44 13.15 -15.03
N GLU A 106 -23.85 12.70 -16.22
CA GLU A 106 -24.15 11.32 -16.63
C GLU A 106 -22.89 10.56 -17.08
N CYS A 107 -21.81 11.29 -17.34
CA CYS A 107 -20.46 10.79 -17.58
C CYS A 107 -19.47 11.66 -16.79
N ARG A 108 -18.32 11.12 -16.37
CA ARG A 108 -17.25 11.86 -15.68
C ARG A 108 -15.85 11.40 -16.13
N PRO A 109 -14.83 12.26 -15.97
CA PRO A 109 -13.45 11.84 -16.10
C PRO A 109 -13.18 10.58 -15.26
N GLY A 110 -12.58 9.58 -15.89
CA GLY A 110 -12.27 8.25 -15.35
C GLY A 110 -13.31 7.17 -15.63
N GLU A 111 -14.45 7.46 -16.27
CA GLU A 111 -15.59 6.53 -16.31
C GLU A 111 -15.51 5.44 -17.42
N GLN A 112 -15.03 4.29 -17.00
CA GLN A 112 -15.60 2.93 -17.15
C GLN A 112 -17.07 2.86 -17.63
N TYR A 113 -17.38 1.99 -18.62
CA TYR A 113 -18.77 1.71 -19.01
C TYR A 113 -19.38 0.65 -18.10
N ASP A 114 -20.37 1.02 -17.29
CA ASP A 114 -21.11 0.11 -16.41
C ASP A 114 -22.42 -0.38 -17.06
N SER A 115 -22.69 -1.68 -16.94
CA SER A 115 -23.98 -2.30 -17.24
C SER A 115 -25.21 -1.61 -16.61
N THR A 116 -25.08 -0.89 -15.50
CA THR A 116 -26.21 -0.19 -14.84
C THR A 116 -26.66 1.10 -15.55
N THR A 117 -25.75 1.78 -16.26
CA THR A 117 -26.06 2.99 -17.05
C THR A 117 -26.58 2.65 -18.45
N ILE A 118 -26.37 1.40 -18.88
CA ILE A 118 -26.91 0.80 -20.10
C ILE A 118 -28.36 0.36 -19.86
N ARG A 119 -29.30 1.32 -19.78
CA ARG A 119 -30.71 0.99 -20.07
C ARG A 119 -30.84 0.65 -21.56
N PRO A 120 -31.73 -0.29 -21.95
CA PRO A 120 -32.04 -0.53 -23.35
C PRO A 120 -32.82 0.69 -23.89
N ASP A 121 -32.10 1.73 -24.29
CA ASP A 121 -32.62 2.70 -25.25
C ASP A 121 -32.49 2.09 -26.65
N PRO A 122 -33.57 2.02 -27.46
CA PRO A 122 -33.52 1.46 -28.80
C PRO A 122 -32.66 2.25 -29.80
N THR A 123 -32.03 3.36 -29.38
CA THR A 123 -31.42 4.34 -30.29
C THR A 123 -29.93 4.65 -30.08
N GLY A 124 -29.16 3.68 -29.57
CA GLY A 124 -27.74 3.58 -29.96
C GLY A 124 -26.71 3.79 -28.85
N ILE A 125 -26.55 2.75 -28.02
CA ILE A 125 -25.21 2.30 -27.65
C ILE A 125 -24.55 1.83 -28.96
N PRO A 126 -23.27 2.09 -29.25
CA PRO A 126 -22.60 1.36 -30.32
C PRO A 126 -22.83 -0.12 -30.05
N ALA A 127 -23.46 -0.79 -31.00
CA ALA A 127 -24.00 -2.13 -30.80
C ALA A 127 -22.99 -3.22 -30.38
N PRO A 128 -21.65 -3.07 -30.32
CA PRO A 128 -20.83 -4.16 -29.82
C PRO A 128 -20.64 -4.19 -28.29
N ILE A 129 -20.79 -3.12 -27.49
CA ILE A 129 -20.49 -3.22 -26.02
C ILE A 129 -21.53 -4.01 -25.24
N GLY A 130 -22.82 -3.85 -25.52
CA GLY A 130 -23.87 -4.67 -24.89
C GLY A 130 -23.72 -6.16 -25.22
N GLU A 131 -23.34 -6.48 -26.47
CA GLU A 131 -23.01 -7.85 -26.89
C GLU A 131 -21.79 -8.38 -26.15
N LEU A 132 -20.74 -7.57 -26.00
CA LEU A 132 -19.53 -7.93 -25.25
C LEU A 132 -19.83 -8.28 -23.79
N LEU A 133 -20.59 -7.44 -23.10
CA LEU A 133 -20.99 -7.67 -21.71
C LEU A 133 -21.85 -8.94 -21.59
N ALA A 134 -22.74 -9.20 -22.55
CA ALA A 134 -23.55 -10.42 -22.60
C ALA A 134 -22.69 -11.69 -22.84
N LEU A 135 -21.72 -11.63 -23.76
CA LEU A 135 -20.77 -12.71 -24.03
C LEU A 135 -19.91 -13.02 -22.79
N PHE A 136 -19.42 -11.98 -22.11
CA PHE A 136 -18.68 -12.16 -20.87
C PHE A 136 -19.54 -12.78 -19.77
N ARG A 137 -20.77 -12.26 -19.57
CA ARG A 137 -21.74 -12.76 -18.57
C ARG A 137 -22.09 -14.24 -18.78
N ALA A 138 -22.24 -14.67 -20.04
CA ALA A 138 -22.55 -16.06 -20.36
C ALA A 138 -21.48 -17.06 -19.89
N ASN A 139 -20.26 -16.59 -19.63
CA ASN A 139 -19.15 -17.38 -19.13
C ASN A 139 -18.89 -17.20 -17.62
N LEU A 140 -19.78 -16.53 -16.89
CA LEU A 140 -19.72 -16.39 -15.45
C LEU A 140 -20.74 -17.33 -14.78
N PRO A 141 -20.47 -17.81 -13.55
CA PRO A 141 -21.48 -18.49 -12.76
C PRO A 141 -22.71 -17.60 -12.56
N ALA A 142 -23.89 -18.19 -12.61
CA ALA A 142 -25.14 -17.47 -12.44
C ALA A 142 -25.18 -16.74 -11.08
N ASN A 143 -25.64 -15.48 -11.09
CA ASN A 143 -25.76 -14.63 -9.90
C ASN A 143 -24.44 -14.37 -9.15
N ALA A 144 -23.28 -14.62 -9.77
CA ALA A 144 -21.99 -14.34 -9.13
C ALA A 144 -21.73 -12.84 -8.93
N PHE A 145 -22.11 -12.03 -9.93
CA PHE A 145 -21.91 -10.59 -9.95
C PHE A 145 -23.12 -9.91 -10.57
N ASN A 146 -23.53 -8.79 -9.96
CA ASN A 146 -24.69 -8.03 -10.42
C ASN A 146 -24.34 -7.20 -11.66
N ASP A 147 -23.14 -6.62 -11.65
CA ASP A 147 -22.71 -5.61 -12.60
C ASP A 147 -21.40 -6.02 -13.28
N LEU A 148 -21.22 -5.51 -14.50
CA LEU A 148 -20.06 -5.73 -15.34
C LEU A 148 -19.59 -4.39 -15.89
N ALA A 149 -18.29 -4.30 -16.14
CA ALA A 149 -17.71 -3.16 -16.81
C ALA A 149 -16.83 -3.55 -17.99
N ALA A 150 -16.73 -2.64 -18.94
CA ALA A 150 -15.81 -2.74 -20.05
C ALA A 150 -15.11 -1.39 -20.30
N GLN A 151 -13.84 -1.45 -20.72
CA GLN A 151 -13.10 -0.27 -21.14
C GLN A 151 -12.08 -0.62 -22.25
N PRO A 152 -11.80 0.32 -23.16
CA PRO A 152 -10.79 0.10 -24.20
C PRO A 152 -9.40 0.04 -23.58
N VAL A 153 -8.54 -0.81 -24.15
CA VAL A 153 -7.11 -0.90 -23.83
C VAL A 153 -6.33 -0.60 -25.10
N PRO A 154 -5.77 0.62 -25.23
CA PRO A 154 -4.91 0.99 -26.34
C PRO A 154 -3.74 0.00 -26.53
N THR A 155 -3.44 -0.31 -27.79
CA THR A 155 -2.28 -1.11 -28.17
C THR A 155 -1.34 -0.29 -29.04
N THR A 156 -0.07 -0.71 -29.12
CA THR A 156 0.95 -0.03 -29.92
C THR A 156 0.85 -0.35 -31.41
N ASP A 157 0.22 -1.47 -31.80
CA ASP A 157 0.04 -1.88 -33.19
C ASP A 157 -1.22 -1.27 -33.84
N GLY A 158 -1.97 -0.46 -33.09
CA GLY A 158 -3.19 0.20 -33.55
C GLY A 158 -4.44 -0.69 -33.51
N SER A 159 -4.32 -1.94 -33.06
CA SER A 159 -5.49 -2.78 -32.78
C SER A 159 -6.22 -2.31 -31.52
N GLN A 160 -7.54 -2.50 -31.46
CA GLN A 160 -8.32 -2.16 -30.27
C GLN A 160 -8.54 -3.41 -29.42
N LEU A 161 -7.93 -3.45 -28.23
CA LEU A 161 -8.29 -4.40 -27.17
C LEU A 161 -9.35 -3.79 -26.25
N TRP A 162 -10.14 -4.64 -25.62
CA TRP A 162 -11.10 -4.27 -24.57
C TRP A 162 -10.87 -5.18 -23.38
N ILE A 163 -10.80 -4.60 -22.19
CA ILE A 163 -10.86 -5.36 -20.94
C ILE A 163 -12.30 -5.32 -20.43
N VAL A 164 -12.83 -6.50 -20.13
CA VAL A 164 -14.17 -6.69 -19.55
C VAL A 164 -14.00 -7.38 -18.21
N TYR A 165 -14.72 -6.94 -17.20
CA TYR A 165 -14.54 -7.44 -15.85
C TYR A 165 -15.83 -7.37 -15.03
N SER A 166 -15.94 -8.29 -14.08
CA SER A 166 -16.99 -8.25 -13.06
C SER A 166 -16.76 -7.09 -12.09
N THR A 167 -17.83 -6.41 -11.69
CA THR A 167 -17.80 -5.29 -10.76
C THR A 167 -18.83 -5.48 -9.63
N GLY A 168 -18.85 -4.51 -8.70
CA GLY A 168 -19.70 -4.56 -7.51
C GLY A 168 -19.21 -5.59 -6.49
N MET A 169 -19.99 -5.74 -5.42
CA MET A 169 -19.72 -6.75 -4.40
C MET A 169 -19.96 -8.15 -4.96
N ARG A 170 -19.06 -9.08 -4.68
CA ARG A 170 -19.29 -10.52 -4.90
C ARG A 170 -20.53 -11.01 -4.15
N ASN A 171 -21.13 -12.08 -4.68
CA ASN A 171 -22.23 -12.76 -4.01
C ASN A 171 -21.74 -13.71 -2.91
N PHE A 172 -21.91 -13.32 -1.65
CA PHE A 172 -21.52 -14.11 -0.48
C PHE A 172 -22.43 -15.32 -0.18
N ASP A 173 -23.57 -15.46 -0.87
CA ASP A 173 -24.46 -16.62 -0.73
C ASP A 173 -23.99 -17.84 -1.54
N LEU A 174 -22.99 -17.67 -2.42
CA LEU A 174 -22.44 -18.76 -3.23
C LEU A 174 -21.38 -19.54 -2.46
N ASN A 175 -21.38 -20.87 -2.64
CA ASN A 175 -20.37 -21.77 -2.09
C ASN A 175 -19.93 -22.79 -3.17
N PRO A 176 -18.65 -22.77 -3.61
CA PRO A 176 -17.59 -21.85 -3.18
C PRO A 176 -17.88 -20.40 -3.60
N LEU A 177 -17.21 -19.45 -2.95
CA LEU A 177 -17.22 -18.05 -3.40
C LEU A 177 -16.67 -17.97 -4.82
N VAL A 178 -17.21 -17.04 -5.62
CA VAL A 178 -16.77 -16.84 -7.00
C VAL A 178 -15.82 -15.63 -7.05
N PRO A 179 -14.56 -15.83 -7.49
CA PRO A 179 -13.63 -14.72 -7.64
C PRO A 179 -14.00 -13.78 -8.78
N HIS A 180 -13.69 -12.49 -8.63
CA HIS A 180 -13.81 -11.55 -9.73
C HIS A 180 -13.03 -12.03 -10.94
N THR A 181 -13.67 -11.91 -12.10
CA THR A 181 -13.16 -12.40 -13.38
C THR A 181 -12.92 -11.21 -14.30
N LEU A 182 -11.87 -11.31 -15.13
CA LEU A 182 -11.58 -10.35 -16.19
C LEU A 182 -11.22 -11.11 -17.47
N ALA A 183 -11.52 -10.52 -18.61
CA ALA A 183 -11.11 -11.04 -19.90
C ALA A 183 -10.84 -9.93 -20.92
N LEU A 184 -9.82 -10.18 -21.76
CA LEU A 184 -9.47 -9.33 -22.89
C LEU A 184 -10.20 -9.79 -24.14
N TYR A 185 -10.69 -8.84 -24.93
CA TYR A 185 -11.38 -9.09 -26.19
C TYR A 185 -10.85 -8.20 -27.31
N THR A 186 -10.90 -8.70 -28.53
CA THR A 186 -10.79 -7.91 -29.77
C THR A 186 -12.11 -7.96 -30.53
N TYR A 187 -12.42 -6.90 -31.28
CA TYR A 187 -13.54 -6.91 -32.22
C TYR A 187 -13.02 -6.97 -33.66
N THR A 188 -13.19 -8.13 -34.32
CA THR A 188 -12.67 -8.40 -35.66
C THR A 188 -13.77 -9.04 -36.52
N ASP A 189 -13.87 -8.62 -37.79
CA ASP A 189 -14.86 -9.12 -38.74
C ASP A 189 -16.32 -9.09 -38.22
N GLY A 190 -16.65 -8.05 -37.46
CA GLY A 190 -17.98 -7.84 -36.88
C GLY A 190 -18.31 -8.79 -35.72
N ARG A 191 -17.31 -9.39 -35.06
CA ARG A 191 -17.50 -10.30 -33.92
C ARG A 191 -16.49 -10.06 -32.81
N TRP A 192 -16.92 -10.25 -31.58
CA TRP A 192 -16.03 -10.30 -30.42
C TRP A 192 -15.27 -11.63 -30.37
N GLN A 193 -13.97 -11.53 -30.11
CA GLN A 193 -13.09 -12.67 -29.92
C GLN A 193 -12.37 -12.50 -28.59
N GLU A 194 -12.53 -13.46 -27.69
CA GLU A 194 -11.78 -13.50 -26.44
C GLU A 194 -10.31 -13.80 -26.71
N ARG A 195 -9.42 -13.05 -26.06
CA ARG A 195 -7.96 -13.17 -26.19
C ARG A 195 -7.32 -13.80 -24.98
N GLY A 196 -7.95 -13.68 -23.82
CA GLY A 196 -7.50 -14.29 -22.58
C GLY A 196 -8.45 -13.94 -21.45
N ARG A 197 -8.55 -14.83 -20.47
CA ARG A 197 -9.34 -14.64 -19.25
C ARG A 197 -8.54 -15.04 -18.03
N THR A 198 -8.81 -14.38 -16.92
CA THR A 198 -8.23 -14.74 -15.63
C THR A 198 -9.18 -14.36 -14.50
N THR A 199 -8.91 -14.89 -13.31
CA THR A 199 -9.59 -14.51 -12.07
C THR A 199 -8.62 -13.78 -11.15
N LEU A 200 -9.14 -12.88 -10.32
CA LEU A 200 -8.36 -12.18 -9.28
C LEU A 200 -8.21 -13.04 -8.03
N SER A 201 -7.85 -14.31 -8.21
CA SER A 201 -7.61 -15.28 -7.14
C SER A 201 -6.21 -15.86 -7.27
N THR A 202 -5.58 -16.20 -6.16
CA THR A 202 -4.29 -16.89 -6.11
C THR A 202 -4.40 -18.18 -5.32
N GLU A 203 -3.34 -18.99 -5.30
CA GLU A 203 -3.28 -20.16 -4.42
C GLU A 203 -3.36 -19.76 -2.93
N SER A 204 -2.78 -18.62 -2.55
CA SER A 204 -2.78 -18.09 -1.19
C SER A 204 -4.02 -17.26 -0.83
N PHE A 205 -4.83 -16.90 -1.84
CA PHE A 205 -6.05 -16.12 -1.70
C PHE A 205 -7.06 -16.57 -2.75
N THR A 206 -7.66 -17.72 -2.48
CA THR A 206 -8.51 -18.44 -3.43
C THR A 206 -9.77 -17.68 -3.79
N ASP A 207 -10.26 -16.85 -2.86
CA ASP A 207 -11.51 -16.16 -3.04
C ASP A 207 -11.32 -14.89 -3.87
N GLY A 208 -10.20 -14.18 -3.78
CA GLY A 208 -10.02 -12.90 -4.47
C GLY A 208 -10.73 -11.72 -3.78
N PRO A 209 -10.64 -10.49 -4.34
CA PRO A 209 -11.17 -9.29 -3.70
C PRO A 209 -12.69 -9.26 -3.64
N ASP A 210 -13.28 -8.63 -2.64
CA ASP A 210 -14.74 -8.53 -2.49
C ASP A 210 -15.40 -7.65 -3.55
N PHE A 211 -14.68 -6.64 -4.03
CA PHE A 211 -15.06 -5.80 -5.17
C PHE A 211 -13.82 -5.36 -5.96
N VAL A 212 -13.99 -5.10 -7.26
CA VAL A 212 -12.98 -4.43 -8.09
C VAL A 212 -13.17 -2.91 -7.96
N GLY A 213 -12.12 -2.21 -7.56
CA GLY A 213 -12.12 -0.76 -7.35
C GLY A 213 -11.60 0.02 -8.56
N SER A 214 -10.51 -0.43 -9.17
CA SER A 214 -9.95 0.22 -10.36
C SER A 214 -9.29 -0.79 -11.30
N VAL A 215 -9.32 -0.49 -12.59
CA VAL A 215 -8.57 -1.21 -13.63
C VAL A 215 -7.90 -0.15 -14.49
N GLN A 216 -6.57 -0.14 -14.51
CA GLN A 216 -5.77 0.89 -15.18
C GLN A 216 -4.72 0.25 -16.07
N GLN A 217 -4.58 0.75 -17.30
CA GLN A 217 -3.43 0.39 -18.11
C GLN A 217 -2.19 1.15 -17.58
N VAL A 218 -1.14 0.41 -17.27
CA VAL A 218 0.13 0.96 -16.79
C VAL A 218 1.24 0.65 -17.79
N GLN A 219 2.41 1.26 -17.59
CA GLN A 219 3.61 0.98 -18.39
C GLN A 219 4.62 0.33 -17.47
N ILE A 220 4.97 -0.93 -17.71
CA ILE A 220 6.03 -1.63 -16.96
C ILE A 220 7.22 -1.81 -17.91
N ALA A 221 7.04 -2.61 -18.96
CA ALA A 221 8.05 -2.84 -19.99
C ALA A 221 7.40 -2.87 -21.38
N PRO A 222 8.14 -2.50 -22.44
CA PRO A 222 7.62 -2.54 -23.81
C PRO A 222 7.31 -3.98 -24.25
N GLY A 223 6.48 -4.11 -25.29
CA GLY A 223 6.15 -5.41 -25.91
C GLY A 223 5.02 -6.18 -25.23
N ARG A 224 4.48 -5.67 -24.12
CA ARG A 224 3.32 -6.25 -23.41
C ARG A 224 2.31 -5.16 -23.07
N ILE A 225 1.06 -5.56 -22.93
CA ILE A 225 0.01 -4.76 -22.32
C ILE A 225 0.01 -5.06 -20.82
N TRP A 226 -0.02 -4.02 -19.99
CA TRP A 226 0.01 -4.14 -18.53
C TRP A 226 -1.23 -3.52 -17.92
N LEU A 227 -1.87 -4.26 -17.02
CA LEU A 227 -3.06 -3.81 -16.33
C LEU A 227 -2.80 -3.89 -14.82
N GLN A 228 -2.92 -2.75 -14.13
CA GLN A 228 -3.00 -2.67 -12.68
C GLN A 228 -4.47 -2.73 -12.26
N ILE A 229 -4.79 -3.62 -11.33
CA ILE A 229 -6.12 -3.78 -10.77
C ILE A 229 -6.04 -3.63 -9.25
N GLU A 230 -6.82 -2.72 -8.72
CA GLU A 230 -7.03 -2.59 -7.27
C GLU A 230 -8.45 -2.98 -6.91
N GLY A 231 -8.61 -3.53 -5.71
CA GLY A 231 -9.89 -3.99 -5.18
C GLY A 231 -9.91 -3.90 -3.67
N GLY A 232 -11.08 -4.05 -3.07
CA GLY A 232 -11.24 -4.07 -1.62
C GLY A 232 -11.54 -5.45 -1.06
N ILE A 233 -11.22 -5.65 0.22
CA ILE A 233 -11.48 -6.87 0.99
C ILE A 233 -12.07 -6.47 2.33
N GLY A 234 -13.28 -6.93 2.62
CA GLY A 234 -14.03 -6.51 3.79
C GLY A 234 -14.15 -4.99 3.89
N ALA A 235 -14.18 -4.48 5.12
CA ALA A 235 -14.35 -3.05 5.37
C ALA A 235 -13.09 -2.22 5.13
N HIS A 236 -11.91 -2.83 5.28
CA HIS A 236 -10.63 -2.09 5.33
C HIS A 236 -9.53 -2.70 4.45
N GLY A 237 -9.60 -3.98 4.08
CA GLY A 237 -8.55 -4.61 3.30
C GLY A 237 -8.52 -4.13 1.84
N GLY A 238 -7.36 -4.28 1.22
CA GLY A 238 -7.10 -4.00 -0.18
C GLY A 238 -6.49 -5.19 -0.90
N SER A 239 -6.70 -5.24 -2.21
CA SER A 239 -5.99 -6.12 -3.13
C SER A 239 -5.30 -5.33 -4.23
N TYR A 240 -4.15 -5.82 -4.67
CA TYR A 240 -3.40 -5.32 -5.81
C TYR A 240 -3.08 -6.48 -6.75
N HIS A 241 -3.32 -6.30 -8.04
CA HIS A 241 -2.91 -7.23 -9.08
C HIS A 241 -2.25 -6.48 -10.23
N LEU A 242 -1.15 -7.04 -10.75
CA LEU A 242 -0.57 -6.64 -12.02
C LEU A 242 -0.72 -7.80 -13.00
N LEU A 243 -1.39 -7.56 -14.11
CA LEU A 243 -1.54 -8.52 -15.20
C LEU A 243 -0.70 -8.09 -16.41
N SER A 244 -0.13 -9.05 -17.13
CA SER A 244 0.51 -8.82 -18.42
C SER A 244 -0.20 -9.59 -19.54
N PHE A 245 -0.22 -9.02 -20.75
CA PHE A 245 -0.67 -9.68 -21.96
C PHE A 245 0.36 -9.50 -23.08
N ASP A 246 0.91 -10.60 -23.58
CA ASP A 246 1.96 -10.63 -24.60
C ASP A 246 1.44 -10.73 -26.04
N GLY A 247 0.12 -10.63 -26.23
CA GLY A 247 -0.55 -10.87 -27.50
C GLY A 247 -1.17 -12.28 -27.61
N THR A 248 -0.72 -13.21 -26.76
CA THR A 248 -1.17 -14.60 -26.76
C THR A 248 -1.75 -15.04 -25.43
N GLU A 249 -1.14 -14.67 -24.31
CA GLU A 249 -1.52 -15.13 -22.97
C GLU A 249 -1.69 -13.95 -22.02
N LEU A 250 -2.78 -13.99 -21.24
CA LEU A 250 -3.03 -13.07 -20.13
C LEU A 250 -2.54 -13.72 -18.83
N ARG A 251 -1.51 -13.15 -18.20
CA ARG A 251 -0.88 -13.70 -17.00
C ARG A 251 -1.04 -12.77 -15.81
N THR A 252 -1.15 -13.35 -14.62
CA THR A 252 -1.01 -12.62 -13.35
C THR A 252 0.47 -12.59 -12.96
N GLU A 253 1.06 -11.41 -12.94
CA GLU A 253 2.49 -11.21 -12.67
C GLU A 253 2.76 -10.87 -11.20
N VAL A 254 1.90 -10.05 -10.61
CA VAL A 254 1.91 -9.75 -9.16
C VAL A 254 0.48 -9.84 -8.65
N ALA A 255 0.31 -10.45 -7.48
CA ALA A 255 -0.93 -10.43 -6.73
C ALA A 255 -0.61 -10.30 -5.25
N ALA A 256 -1.26 -9.35 -4.57
CA ALA A 256 -0.98 -9.01 -3.19
C ALA A 256 -2.23 -8.50 -2.48
N PHE A 257 -2.22 -8.62 -1.16
CA PHE A 257 -3.27 -8.13 -0.28
C PHE A 257 -2.67 -7.41 0.92
N SER A 258 -3.46 -6.51 1.49
CA SER A 258 -3.10 -5.68 2.64
C SER A 258 -4.33 -5.45 3.51
N PRO A 259 -4.18 -5.21 4.83
CA PRO A 259 -5.30 -4.83 5.68
C PRO A 259 -5.78 -3.38 5.50
N TYR A 260 -5.23 -2.63 4.53
CA TYR A 260 -5.66 -1.30 4.09
C TYR A 260 -5.74 -1.21 2.55
N PRO A 261 -6.59 -0.33 1.98
CA PRO A 261 -6.70 -0.15 0.54
C PRO A 261 -5.57 0.71 -0.02
N GLY A 262 -5.45 0.78 -1.35
CA GLY A 262 -4.52 1.70 -2.04
C GLY A 262 -3.04 1.48 -1.68
N PHE A 263 -2.68 0.24 -1.33
CA PHE A 263 -1.35 -0.09 -0.83
C PHE A 263 -0.34 -0.38 -1.95
N GLY A 264 -0.77 -0.48 -3.20
CA GLY A 264 0.10 -0.83 -4.31
C GLY A 264 -0.01 0.17 -5.45
N HIS A 265 1.13 0.54 -6.03
CA HIS A 265 1.19 1.42 -7.20
C HIS A 265 2.37 1.05 -8.10
N THR A 266 2.48 1.72 -9.25
CA THR A 266 3.64 1.62 -10.13
C THR A 266 4.40 2.93 -10.18
N GLU A 267 5.72 2.87 -10.25
CA GLU A 267 6.60 4.05 -10.25
C GLU A 267 7.93 3.72 -10.94
N ASP A 268 8.43 4.62 -11.78
CA ASP A 268 9.78 4.48 -12.35
C ASP A 268 10.79 4.96 -11.29
N LEU A 269 11.32 4.01 -10.53
CA LEU A 269 12.13 4.31 -9.36
C LEU A 269 13.57 4.65 -9.72
N ASP A 270 14.12 4.05 -10.78
CA ASP A 270 15.51 4.25 -11.22
C ASP A 270 15.67 5.18 -12.43
N GLY A 271 14.58 5.60 -13.05
CA GLY A 271 14.54 6.58 -14.14
C GLY A 271 14.89 5.97 -15.50
N ASP A 272 14.80 4.66 -15.65
CA ASP A 272 15.16 3.95 -16.89
C ASP A 272 13.98 3.77 -17.86
N GLY A 273 12.79 4.24 -17.47
CA GLY A 273 11.54 4.12 -18.23
C GLY A 273 10.81 2.81 -18.03
N VAL A 274 11.35 1.87 -17.24
CA VAL A 274 10.65 0.69 -16.73
C VAL A 274 10.09 1.05 -15.35
N ARG A 275 8.78 0.86 -15.16
CA ARG A 275 8.18 1.11 -13.83
C ARG A 275 8.25 -0.15 -12.97
N GLU A 276 8.58 0.04 -11.70
CA GLU A 276 8.47 -0.96 -10.65
C GLU A 276 7.06 -1.01 -10.09
N VAL A 277 6.69 -2.16 -9.53
CA VAL A 277 5.55 -2.27 -8.63
C VAL A 277 6.03 -2.00 -7.22
N VAL A 278 5.43 -1.02 -6.55
CA VAL A 278 5.71 -0.67 -5.16
C VAL A 278 4.48 -1.06 -4.33
N LEU A 279 4.69 -1.93 -3.35
CA LEU A 279 3.68 -2.34 -2.39
C LEU A 279 4.06 -1.83 -1.01
N ASN A 280 3.23 -0.97 -0.43
CA ASN A 280 3.27 -0.63 0.98
C ASN A 280 2.81 -1.87 1.77
N ARG A 281 3.73 -2.44 2.55
CA ARG A 281 3.56 -3.63 3.42
C ARG A 281 3.60 -3.28 4.91
N SER A 282 3.39 -2.01 5.24
CA SER A 282 3.41 -1.53 6.62
C SER A 282 2.44 -2.32 7.51
N GLU A 283 2.78 -2.48 8.78
CA GLU A 283 1.92 -3.07 9.80
C GLU A 283 1.20 -1.95 10.58
N PRO A 284 -0.09 -1.68 10.30
CA PRO A 284 -0.83 -0.60 10.96
C PRO A 284 -1.47 -1.01 12.30
N TYR A 285 -1.47 -2.29 12.67
CA TYR A 285 -2.09 -2.80 13.90
C TYR A 285 -1.06 -3.05 15.01
N ILE A 286 -0.14 -2.11 15.22
CA ILE A 286 0.82 -2.19 16.34
C ILE A 286 0.08 -2.15 17.69
N PHE A 287 -0.81 -1.18 17.86
CA PHE A 287 -1.76 -1.14 18.97
C PHE A 287 -3.19 -1.28 18.43
N CYS A 288 -3.59 -0.35 17.57
CA CYS A 288 -4.83 -0.41 16.82
C CYS A 288 -4.69 0.39 15.53
N TYR A 289 -5.48 0.07 14.52
CA TYR A 289 -5.44 0.76 13.22
C TYR A 289 -5.53 2.29 13.34
N ALA A 290 -6.40 2.79 14.24
CA ALA A 290 -6.63 4.22 14.44
C ALA A 290 -5.68 4.86 15.47
N CYS A 291 -4.76 4.07 16.06
CA CYS A 291 -3.89 4.54 17.13
C CYS A 291 -2.72 5.39 16.60
N GLY A 292 -2.52 5.47 15.28
CA GLY A 292 -1.48 6.31 14.69
C GLY A 292 -0.05 5.83 14.99
N VAL A 293 0.11 4.52 15.21
CA VAL A 293 1.41 3.86 15.42
C VAL A 293 1.45 2.67 14.48
N TYR A 294 2.41 2.68 13.56
CA TYR A 294 2.58 1.63 12.56
C TYR A 294 4.05 1.34 12.32
N TYR A 295 4.37 0.13 11.85
CA TYR A 295 5.70 -0.22 11.39
C TYR A 295 5.77 -0.07 9.86
N PRO A 296 6.56 0.88 9.32
CA PRO A 296 6.71 1.04 7.88
C PRO A 296 7.42 -0.14 7.22
N ALA A 297 6.85 -0.65 6.13
CA ALA A 297 7.53 -1.64 5.29
C ALA A 297 7.08 -1.51 3.84
N TYR A 298 8.00 -1.76 2.91
CA TYR A 298 7.72 -1.71 1.48
C TYR A 298 8.32 -2.92 0.78
N GLN A 299 7.64 -3.38 -0.27
CA GLN A 299 8.11 -4.44 -1.15
C GLN A 299 8.07 -3.92 -2.58
N VAL A 300 9.19 -4.05 -3.30
CA VAL A 300 9.33 -3.57 -4.68
C VAL A 300 9.54 -4.76 -5.60
N TYR A 301 8.85 -4.78 -6.73
CA TYR A 301 9.08 -5.73 -7.80
C TYR A 301 9.50 -5.00 -9.08
N ARG A 302 10.45 -5.59 -9.79
CA ARG A 302 10.94 -5.11 -11.09
C ARG A 302 10.75 -6.16 -12.17
N TRP A 303 10.45 -5.73 -13.38
CA TRP A 303 10.43 -6.62 -14.53
C TRP A 303 11.86 -6.90 -15.01
N GLN A 304 12.26 -8.17 -14.98
CA GLN A 304 13.57 -8.61 -15.45
C GLN A 304 13.50 -10.06 -15.94
N ASP A 305 14.17 -10.34 -17.06
CA ASP A 305 14.26 -11.69 -17.64
C ASP A 305 12.87 -12.35 -17.84
N GLU A 306 11.93 -11.59 -18.41
CA GLU A 306 10.55 -12.02 -18.71
C GLU A 306 9.70 -12.42 -17.49
N ARG A 307 10.01 -11.88 -16.30
CA ARG A 307 9.22 -12.07 -15.08
C ARG A 307 9.34 -10.90 -14.10
N MET A 308 8.38 -10.77 -13.19
CA MET A 308 8.49 -9.87 -12.05
C MET A 308 9.39 -10.50 -10.96
N VAL A 309 10.42 -9.76 -10.55
CA VAL A 309 11.39 -10.15 -9.52
C VAL A 309 11.24 -9.23 -8.32
N ALA A 310 11.03 -9.79 -7.13
CA ALA A 310 11.04 -9.02 -5.90
C ALA A 310 12.48 -8.54 -5.61
N LEU A 311 12.67 -7.23 -5.49
CA LEU A 311 13.94 -6.64 -5.10
C LEU A 311 14.16 -6.86 -3.60
N GLN A 312 15.41 -7.09 -3.21
CA GLN A 312 15.82 -7.31 -1.83
C GLN A 312 17.09 -6.51 -1.55
N ILE A 313 17.25 -6.08 -0.29
CA ILE A 313 18.54 -5.58 0.19
C ILE A 313 19.47 -6.79 0.30
N SER A 314 20.44 -6.91 -0.59
CA SER A 314 21.25 -8.12 -0.74
C SER A 314 22.74 -7.83 -0.94
N ASP A 315 23.56 -8.86 -0.80
CA ASP A 315 24.96 -8.74 -1.22
C ASP A 315 25.06 -8.56 -2.75
N LEU A 316 26.20 -8.07 -3.20
CA LEU A 316 26.48 -7.77 -4.60
C LEU A 316 26.74 -9.07 -5.38
N THR A 317 26.21 -9.18 -6.60
CA THR A 317 26.43 -10.34 -7.48
C THR A 317 27.77 -10.23 -8.21
N ASP A 318 28.74 -11.11 -7.89
CA ASP A 318 30.05 -11.38 -8.51
C ASP A 318 30.89 -10.24 -9.15
N GLY A 319 32.16 -10.13 -8.73
CA GLY A 319 33.20 -9.29 -9.37
C GLY A 319 33.42 -7.91 -8.75
N GLN A 320 32.67 -7.58 -7.70
CA GLN A 320 32.82 -6.36 -6.93
C GLN A 320 33.63 -6.63 -5.66
N THR A 321 34.72 -5.88 -5.46
CA THR A 321 35.68 -6.09 -4.37
C THR A 321 35.74 -4.90 -3.44
N GLU A 322 36.45 -5.05 -2.33
CA GLU A 322 36.67 -3.99 -1.36
C GLU A 322 37.19 -2.68 -1.97
N PRO A 323 36.78 -1.51 -1.42
CA PRO A 323 36.17 -1.34 -0.07
C PRO A 323 34.65 -1.13 -0.02
N PHE A 324 33.96 -0.98 -1.15
CA PHE A 324 32.53 -0.69 -1.16
C PHE A 324 31.66 -1.93 -0.90
N ALA A 325 32.22 -3.13 -1.09
CA ALA A 325 31.57 -4.38 -0.72
C ALA A 325 31.43 -4.54 0.81
N ASP A 326 32.46 -4.20 1.60
CA ASP A 326 32.37 -4.14 3.06
C ASP A 326 31.30 -3.14 3.51
N LEU A 327 31.26 -1.94 2.90
CA LEU A 327 30.26 -0.92 3.22
C LEU A 327 28.85 -1.36 2.86
N ASN A 328 28.66 -2.08 1.73
CA ASN A 328 27.37 -2.68 1.39
C ASN A 328 26.97 -3.74 2.42
N ARG A 329 27.88 -4.62 2.84
CA ARG A 329 27.63 -5.63 3.88
C ARG A 329 27.31 -4.99 5.24
N GLN A 330 27.97 -3.88 5.58
CA GLN A 330 27.61 -3.09 6.74
C GLN A 330 26.18 -2.55 6.61
N ALA A 331 25.81 -1.98 5.46
CA ALA A 331 24.46 -1.47 5.24
C ALA A 331 23.39 -2.57 5.36
N ILE A 332 23.64 -3.76 4.81
CA ILE A 332 22.75 -4.92 4.94
C ILE A 332 22.60 -5.32 6.41
N THR A 333 23.71 -5.40 7.15
CA THR A 333 23.70 -5.81 8.56
C THR A 333 22.91 -4.80 9.40
N SER A 334 23.11 -3.50 9.18
CA SER A 334 22.34 -2.44 9.84
C SER A 334 20.86 -2.49 9.46
N ALA A 335 20.52 -2.69 8.18
CA ALA A 335 19.13 -2.80 7.73
C ALA A 335 18.43 -4.03 8.32
N GLN A 336 19.11 -5.17 8.43
CA GLN A 336 18.58 -6.37 9.09
C GLN A 336 18.31 -6.15 10.58
N ALA A 337 18.94 -5.14 11.18
CA ALA A 337 18.73 -4.76 12.57
C ALA A 337 17.89 -3.50 12.77
N ASP A 338 17.19 -3.03 11.73
CA ASP A 338 16.39 -1.80 11.71
C ASP A 338 17.16 -0.55 12.14
N LEU A 339 18.49 -0.57 12.03
CA LEU A 339 19.36 0.58 12.20
C LEU A 339 19.40 1.38 10.88
N TRP A 340 18.24 1.92 10.47
CA TRP A 340 18.04 2.47 9.13
C TRP A 340 18.91 3.68 8.81
N ALA A 341 19.21 4.52 9.80
CA ALA A 341 20.12 5.65 9.63
C ALA A 341 21.57 5.19 9.35
N ASP A 342 22.02 4.16 10.09
CA ASP A 342 23.34 3.55 9.90
C ASP A 342 23.43 2.83 8.55
N ALA A 343 22.37 2.09 8.18
CA ALA A 343 22.25 1.45 6.88
C ALA A 343 22.34 2.47 5.74
N LEU A 344 21.62 3.59 5.86
CA LEU A 344 21.61 4.66 4.86
C LEU A 344 22.99 5.34 4.76
N ALA A 345 23.66 5.59 5.87
CA ALA A 345 25.00 6.16 5.89
C ALA A 345 26.00 5.24 5.19
N ALA A 346 25.99 3.94 5.51
CA ALA A 346 26.90 2.94 4.95
C ALA A 346 26.67 2.77 3.43
N ILE A 347 25.41 2.65 2.98
CA ILE A 347 25.13 2.45 1.55
C ILE A 347 25.44 3.70 0.72
N ASN A 348 25.21 4.90 1.27
CA ASN A 348 25.59 6.14 0.59
C ASN A 348 27.12 6.25 0.43
N ALA A 349 27.88 5.85 1.46
CA ALA A 349 29.33 5.79 1.39
C ALA A 349 29.81 4.76 0.35
N ALA A 350 29.17 3.58 0.32
CA ALA A 350 29.47 2.56 -0.68
C ALA A 350 29.24 3.08 -2.11
N VAL A 351 28.10 3.71 -2.38
CA VAL A 351 27.77 4.26 -3.71
C VAL A 351 28.73 5.38 -4.10
N ALA A 352 29.05 6.28 -3.17
CA ALA A 352 30.03 7.35 -3.41
C ALA A 352 31.41 6.79 -3.77
N GLN A 353 31.81 5.70 -3.13
CA GLN A 353 33.08 5.04 -3.38
C GLN A 353 33.10 4.27 -4.71
N ALA A 354 32.00 3.58 -5.05
CA ALA A 354 31.91 2.85 -6.30
C ALA A 354 31.89 3.78 -7.52
N GLY A 355 31.26 4.96 -7.41
CA GLY A 355 31.22 5.94 -8.49
C GLY A 355 30.65 5.36 -9.79
N THR A 356 31.44 5.36 -10.87
CA THR A 356 31.06 4.77 -12.17
C THR A 356 31.30 3.26 -12.26
N ALA A 357 31.94 2.65 -11.26
CA ALA A 357 32.17 1.20 -11.22
C ALA A 357 30.90 0.43 -10.80
N ASP A 358 29.88 1.12 -10.28
CA ASP A 358 28.57 0.53 -10.01
C ASP A 358 27.72 0.49 -11.29
N PRO A 359 27.35 -0.69 -11.81
CA PRO A 359 26.53 -0.79 -13.01
C PRO A 359 25.14 -0.19 -12.77
N THR A 360 24.62 0.51 -13.78
CA THR A 360 23.49 1.42 -13.59
C THR A 360 22.11 0.75 -13.52
N THR A 361 21.93 -0.53 -13.85
CA THR A 361 20.59 -0.96 -14.33
C THR A 361 20.17 -2.44 -14.15
N GLN A 362 20.79 -3.22 -13.26
CA GLN A 362 20.28 -4.58 -12.95
C GLN A 362 19.81 -4.70 -11.49
N ALA A 363 18.82 -5.56 -11.22
CA ALA A 363 18.43 -5.88 -9.85
C ALA A 363 19.62 -6.47 -9.07
N GLY A 364 19.73 -6.16 -7.78
CA GLY A 364 20.85 -6.63 -6.93
C GLY A 364 22.12 -5.78 -7.02
N THR A 365 22.04 -4.57 -7.56
CA THR A 365 23.14 -3.60 -7.55
C THR A 365 23.14 -2.72 -6.29
N LEU A 366 24.26 -2.03 -6.08
CA LEU A 366 24.46 -1.12 -4.97
C LEU A 366 23.43 0.04 -4.97
N ARG A 367 23.08 0.56 -6.15
CA ARG A 367 22.02 1.55 -6.32
C ARG A 367 20.63 1.06 -5.93
N TRP A 368 20.32 -0.21 -6.16
CA TRP A 368 19.04 -0.76 -5.70
C TRP A 368 19.00 -0.90 -4.18
N ASN A 369 20.08 -1.37 -3.56
CA ASN A 369 20.19 -1.36 -2.10
C ASN A 369 20.04 0.06 -1.54
N GLN A 370 20.74 1.04 -2.13
CA GLN A 370 20.63 2.44 -1.72
C GLN A 370 19.19 2.92 -1.76
N ARG A 371 18.48 2.64 -2.86
CA ARG A 371 17.11 3.09 -3.04
C ARG A 371 16.14 2.44 -2.08
N LEU A 372 16.24 1.12 -1.88
CA LEU A 372 15.39 0.41 -0.93
C LEU A 372 15.63 0.92 0.50
N ILE A 373 16.89 1.06 0.91
CA ILE A 373 17.24 1.59 2.24
C ILE A 373 16.76 3.04 2.41
N GLN A 374 16.95 3.89 1.40
CA GLN A 374 16.48 5.28 1.45
C GLN A 374 14.97 5.36 1.57
N MET A 375 14.23 4.58 0.77
CA MET A 375 12.76 4.53 0.82
C MET A 375 12.28 4.09 2.20
N THR A 376 12.84 3.01 2.77
CA THR A 376 12.49 2.53 4.10
C THR A 376 12.84 3.55 5.19
N HIS A 377 14.06 4.10 5.17
CA HIS A 377 14.47 5.13 6.13
C HIS A 377 13.54 6.35 6.09
N THR A 378 13.22 6.88 4.90
CA THR A 378 12.28 8.00 4.76
C THR A 378 10.89 7.65 5.31
N ALA A 379 10.40 6.43 5.07
CA ALA A 379 9.12 6.00 5.62
C ALA A 379 9.12 5.95 7.16
N HIS A 380 10.22 5.51 7.78
CA HIS A 380 10.38 5.58 9.25
C HIS A 380 10.43 7.01 9.76
N MET A 381 11.09 7.94 9.06
CA MET A 381 11.11 9.34 9.47
C MET A 381 9.71 9.98 9.40
N ASN A 382 8.93 9.68 8.36
CA ASN A 382 7.54 10.12 8.26
C ASN A 382 6.69 9.52 9.38
N ALA A 383 6.84 8.22 9.65
CA ALA A 383 6.13 7.54 10.72
C ALA A 383 6.42 8.19 12.09
N ILE A 384 7.67 8.54 12.38
CA ILE A 384 8.02 9.28 13.61
C ILE A 384 7.34 10.66 13.65
N ALA A 385 7.36 11.40 12.55
CA ALA A 385 6.83 12.75 12.48
C ALA A 385 5.30 12.80 12.65
N GLU A 386 4.60 11.76 12.22
CA GLU A 386 3.14 11.65 12.25
C GLU A 386 2.62 10.82 13.44
N SER A 387 3.52 10.17 14.19
CA SER A 387 3.15 9.21 15.24
C SER A 387 2.41 9.84 16.41
N ALA A 388 1.36 9.17 16.87
CA ALA A 388 0.75 9.46 18.18
C ALA A 388 1.57 8.90 19.35
N TYR A 389 2.59 8.08 19.09
CA TYR A 389 3.51 7.53 20.07
C TYR A 389 4.95 7.45 19.52
N PRO A 390 5.64 8.59 19.39
CA PRO A 390 6.94 8.66 18.71
C PRO A 390 8.03 7.76 19.32
N LEU A 391 7.96 7.46 20.63
CA LEU A 391 8.95 6.62 21.31
C LEU A 391 9.08 5.25 20.62
N LEU A 392 7.97 4.55 20.36
CA LEU A 392 8.04 3.23 19.70
C LEU A 392 8.43 3.35 18.22
N ASN A 393 7.93 4.37 17.50
CA ASN A 393 8.33 4.58 16.12
C ASN A 393 9.82 4.91 15.96
N LYS A 394 10.43 5.56 16.96
CA LYS A 394 11.88 5.77 17.02
C LYS A 394 12.64 4.47 17.25
N VAL A 395 12.14 3.58 18.11
CA VAL A 395 12.69 2.22 18.27
C VAL A 395 12.63 1.45 16.95
N PHE A 396 11.49 1.44 16.25
CA PHE A 396 11.36 0.83 14.92
C PHE A 396 12.29 1.43 13.87
N ALA A 397 12.69 2.69 14.03
CA ALA A 397 13.62 3.36 13.12
C ALA A 397 15.10 3.15 13.49
N GLY A 398 15.40 2.49 14.61
CA GLY A 398 16.75 2.39 15.17
C GLY A 398 17.27 3.68 15.82
N ASP A 399 16.40 4.68 16.03
CA ASP A 399 16.67 5.95 16.71
C ASP A 399 16.57 5.80 18.23
N TYR A 400 17.42 4.95 18.81
CA TYR A 400 17.43 4.68 20.25
C TYR A 400 17.78 5.92 21.08
N ASP A 401 18.67 6.78 20.57
CA ASP A 401 19.03 8.03 21.25
C ASP A 401 17.84 8.99 21.30
N GLY A 402 17.07 9.11 20.21
CA GLY A 402 15.82 9.85 20.19
C GLY A 402 14.75 9.21 21.08
N ALA A 403 14.64 7.88 21.14
CA ALA A 403 13.69 7.20 22.02
C ALA A 403 14.02 7.46 23.49
N VAL A 404 15.30 7.40 23.86
CA VAL A 404 15.79 7.77 25.20
C VAL A 404 15.55 9.26 25.47
N ALA A 405 15.65 10.14 24.48
CA ALA A 405 15.38 11.57 24.66
C ALA A 405 13.96 11.84 25.17
N GLU A 406 12.96 11.05 24.75
CA GLU A 406 11.59 11.11 25.30
C GLU A 406 11.55 10.69 26.79
N MET A 407 12.37 9.70 27.18
CA MET A 407 12.44 9.20 28.55
C MET A 407 13.11 10.20 29.50
N ARG A 408 14.05 11.01 29.01
CA ARG A 408 14.81 12.01 29.80
C ARG A 408 13.93 13.09 30.44
N ALA A 409 12.68 13.25 30.00
CA ALA A 409 11.71 14.14 30.62
C ALA A 409 11.26 13.67 32.02
N TYR A 410 11.57 12.43 32.40
CA TYR A 410 11.07 11.80 33.60
C TYR A 410 12.21 11.27 34.49
N PRO A 411 12.04 11.31 35.82
CA PRO A 411 13.00 10.68 36.71
C PRO A 411 12.89 9.14 36.65
N PRO A 412 13.94 8.39 37.03
CA PRO A 412 13.97 6.92 36.98
C PRO A 412 12.73 6.23 37.58
N GLN A 413 12.25 6.71 38.74
CA GLN A 413 11.06 6.15 39.40
C GLN A 413 9.74 6.36 38.67
N ALA A 414 9.67 7.31 37.73
CA ALA A 414 8.50 7.51 36.88
C ALA A 414 8.60 6.68 35.60
N ILE A 415 9.82 6.47 35.07
CA ILE A 415 10.07 5.60 33.92
C ILE A 415 9.73 4.15 34.26
N PHE A 416 10.30 3.65 35.36
CA PHE A 416 10.16 2.26 35.80
C PHE A 416 9.02 2.10 36.82
N ASN A 417 7.81 2.42 36.35
CA ASN A 417 6.56 2.37 37.10
C ASN A 417 5.44 1.80 36.22
N ALA A 418 4.49 1.05 36.81
CA ALA A 418 3.31 0.57 36.10
C ALA A 418 2.38 1.71 35.63
N GLU A 419 2.37 2.84 36.36
CA GLU A 419 1.64 4.07 36.01
C GLU A 419 2.55 5.11 35.33
N SER A 420 3.57 4.64 34.58
CA SER A 420 4.51 5.53 33.91
C SER A 420 3.78 6.53 33.00
N PRO A 421 4.15 7.83 33.00
CA PRO A 421 3.61 8.81 32.05
C PRO A 421 4.05 8.55 30.60
N LEU A 422 5.01 7.63 30.39
CA LEU A 422 5.33 7.11 29.08
C LEU A 422 4.25 6.16 28.55
N ILE A 423 3.27 5.76 29.36
CA ILE A 423 2.23 4.78 29.00
C ILE A 423 0.85 5.36 29.29
N VAL A 424 0.59 5.71 30.55
CA VAL A 424 -0.73 6.18 31.00
C VAL A 424 -1.03 7.54 30.39
N GLY A 425 -2.22 7.67 29.80
CA GLY A 425 -2.64 8.86 29.04
C GLY A 425 -2.13 8.90 27.60
N THR A 426 -1.47 7.85 27.12
CA THR A 426 -1.00 7.70 25.74
C THR A 426 -1.77 6.60 25.01
N VAL A 427 -1.59 6.50 23.69
CA VAL A 427 -2.20 5.40 22.89
C VAL A 427 -1.63 4.02 23.23
N ALA A 428 -0.52 3.94 23.97
CA ALA A 428 0.04 2.67 24.46
C ALA A 428 -0.68 2.15 25.72
N GLU A 429 -1.55 2.94 26.36
CA GLU A 429 -2.31 2.50 27.51
C GLU A 429 -3.24 1.32 27.14
N GLY A 430 -3.14 0.23 27.89
CA GLY A 430 -3.82 -1.03 27.59
C GLY A 430 -3.08 -1.97 26.63
N TRP A 431 -1.94 -1.54 26.07
CA TRP A 431 -1.13 -2.31 25.11
C TRP A 431 0.28 -2.62 25.65
N VAL A 432 0.46 -2.68 26.97
CA VAL A 432 1.77 -2.79 27.63
C VAL A 432 2.52 -4.07 27.24
N GLU A 433 1.81 -5.20 27.12
CA GLU A 433 2.40 -6.47 26.69
C GLU A 433 2.94 -6.37 25.25
N THR A 434 2.13 -5.87 24.33
CA THR A 434 2.52 -5.65 22.92
C THR A 434 3.67 -4.66 22.78
N LEU A 435 3.61 -3.53 23.51
CA LEU A 435 4.69 -2.55 23.55
C LEU A 435 5.99 -3.18 24.06
N SER A 436 5.92 -3.96 25.14
CA SER A 436 7.08 -4.66 25.70
C SER A 436 7.71 -5.61 24.69
N GLU A 437 6.89 -6.40 23.98
CA GLU A 437 7.35 -7.36 22.97
C GLU A 437 8.13 -6.65 21.86
N TYR A 438 7.54 -5.62 21.24
CA TYR A 438 8.22 -4.86 20.19
C TYR A 438 9.52 -4.22 20.69
N VAL A 439 9.48 -3.51 21.83
CA VAL A 439 10.66 -2.85 22.39
C VAL A 439 11.80 -3.84 22.64
N ARG A 440 11.49 -5.02 23.21
CA ARG A 440 12.49 -6.04 23.51
C ARG A 440 13.07 -6.67 22.25
N THR A 441 12.23 -7.07 21.30
CA THR A 441 12.67 -7.72 20.05
C THR A 441 13.54 -6.77 19.23
N GLU A 442 13.14 -5.51 19.12
CA GLU A 442 13.91 -4.51 18.38
C GLU A 442 15.23 -4.19 19.06
N ALA A 443 15.23 -4.01 20.39
CA ALA A 443 16.45 -3.70 21.13
C ALA A 443 17.45 -4.87 21.13
N GLU A 444 16.99 -6.11 21.24
CA GLU A 444 17.83 -7.30 21.13
C GLU A 444 18.53 -7.37 19.77
N LYS A 445 17.74 -7.19 18.71
CA LYS A 445 18.22 -7.19 17.33
C LYS A 445 19.25 -6.08 17.09
N ALA A 446 18.99 -4.87 17.56
CA ALA A 446 19.90 -3.73 17.46
C ALA A 446 21.18 -3.93 18.28
N ALA A 447 21.09 -4.44 19.51
CA ALA A 447 22.25 -4.72 20.36
C ALA A 447 23.17 -5.79 19.76
N GLY A 448 22.62 -6.72 18.95
CA GLY A 448 23.39 -7.71 18.22
C GLY A 448 24.31 -7.12 17.15
N VAL A 449 24.00 -5.92 16.64
CA VAL A 449 24.77 -5.22 15.59
C VAL A 449 25.56 -4.02 16.13
N ALA A 450 25.00 -3.29 17.10
CA ALA A 450 25.60 -2.08 17.69
C ALA A 450 25.71 -2.18 19.24
N PRO A 451 26.45 -3.18 19.78
CA PRO A 451 26.57 -3.43 21.22
C PRO A 451 27.28 -2.33 22.02
N GLU A 452 27.81 -1.32 21.35
CA GLU A 452 28.44 -0.13 21.93
C GLU A 452 27.46 1.02 22.19
N ARG A 453 26.23 0.98 21.70
CA ARG A 453 25.24 2.07 21.87
C ARG A 453 24.50 1.95 23.20
N ALA A 454 24.83 2.83 24.14
CA ALA A 454 24.24 2.86 25.48
C ALA A 454 22.70 2.95 25.49
N ALA A 455 22.12 3.76 24.60
CA ALA A 455 20.68 4.01 24.54
C ALA A 455 19.85 2.73 24.27
N ILE A 456 20.39 1.78 23.50
CA ILE A 456 19.73 0.49 23.22
C ILE A 456 19.43 -0.24 24.53
N TYR A 457 20.40 -0.30 25.43
CA TYR A 457 20.27 -1.03 26.69
C TYR A 457 19.27 -0.38 27.65
N VAL A 458 19.10 0.95 27.65
CA VAL A 458 18.05 1.59 28.45
C VAL A 458 16.66 1.22 27.93
N ILE A 459 16.47 1.26 26.61
CA ILE A 459 15.21 0.88 25.96
C ILE A 459 14.92 -0.60 26.20
N TRP A 460 15.94 -1.46 26.11
CA TRP A 460 15.81 -2.90 26.38
C TRP A 460 15.41 -3.17 27.83
N ALA A 461 16.09 -2.53 28.80
CA ALA A 461 15.77 -2.61 30.21
C ALA A 461 14.33 -2.18 30.50
N TRP A 462 13.87 -1.10 29.86
CA TRP A 462 12.49 -0.64 29.98
C TRP A 462 11.50 -1.66 29.42
N GLY A 463 11.74 -2.19 28.21
CA GLY A 463 10.93 -3.26 27.63
C GLY A 463 10.85 -4.49 28.54
N ARG A 464 11.97 -4.91 29.16
CA ARG A 464 11.99 -6.00 30.15
C ARG A 464 11.14 -5.70 31.38
N PHE A 465 11.26 -4.49 31.93
CA PHE A 465 10.44 -4.05 33.05
C PHE A 465 8.93 -4.10 32.74
N LEU A 466 8.52 -3.72 31.52
CA LEU A 466 7.11 -3.78 31.11
C LEU A 466 6.57 -5.22 31.05
N ALA A 467 7.41 -6.20 30.69
CA ALA A 467 7.04 -7.61 30.69
C ALA A 467 7.05 -8.21 32.10
N ASP A 468 8.15 -8.00 32.84
CA ASP A 468 8.38 -8.54 34.16
C ASP A 468 9.28 -7.59 34.96
N PRO A 469 8.72 -6.81 35.90
CA PRO A 469 9.49 -5.92 36.77
C PRO A 469 10.55 -6.60 37.63
N THR A 470 10.53 -7.93 37.72
CA THR A 470 11.48 -8.73 38.50
C THR A 470 12.61 -9.33 37.65
N ASP A 471 12.64 -9.08 36.34
CA ASP A 471 13.69 -9.57 35.44
C ASP A 471 15.07 -9.06 35.90
N PRO A 472 16.00 -9.94 36.34
CA PRO A 472 17.31 -9.51 36.82
C PRO A 472 18.16 -8.84 35.72
N ALA A 473 17.86 -9.07 34.44
CA ALA A 473 18.57 -8.45 33.33
C ALA A 473 18.32 -6.95 33.23
N ILE A 474 17.24 -6.40 33.83
CA ILE A 474 16.98 -4.95 33.83
C ILE A 474 18.17 -4.19 34.42
N GLY A 475 18.67 -4.63 35.58
CA GLY A 475 19.83 -4.00 36.22
C GLY A 475 21.10 -4.17 35.40
N THR A 476 21.30 -5.35 34.79
CA THR A 476 22.47 -5.63 33.94
C THR A 476 22.50 -4.71 32.72
N ASP A 477 21.36 -4.49 32.07
CA ASP A 477 21.25 -3.63 30.89
C ASP A 477 21.47 -2.15 31.26
N LEU A 478 20.91 -1.67 32.38
CA LEU A 478 21.15 -0.30 32.85
C LEU A 478 22.61 -0.07 33.24
N GLU A 479 23.23 -1.01 33.94
CA GLU A 479 24.67 -0.96 34.25
C GLU A 479 25.51 -0.94 32.98
N ARG A 480 25.15 -1.72 31.97
CA ARG A 480 25.82 -1.73 30.67
C ARG A 480 25.72 -0.37 29.97
N ALA A 481 24.54 0.26 29.97
CA ALA A 481 24.36 1.61 29.43
C ALA A 481 25.29 2.63 30.11
N ALA A 482 25.33 2.63 31.45
CA ALA A 482 26.18 3.51 32.24
C ALA A 482 27.69 3.27 31.98
N GLN A 483 28.11 2.02 31.77
CA GLN A 483 29.50 1.68 31.44
C GLN A 483 29.90 2.13 30.04
N LEU A 484 28.98 2.03 29.07
CA LEU A 484 29.23 2.44 27.68
C LEU A 484 29.34 3.96 27.54
N GLN A 485 28.58 4.72 28.33
CA GLN A 485 28.58 6.17 28.27
C GLN A 485 28.54 6.80 29.70
N PRO A 486 29.66 6.73 30.44
CA PRO A 486 29.74 7.13 31.85
C PRO A 486 29.65 8.64 32.08
N ASP A 487 29.85 9.44 31.03
CA ASP A 487 29.76 10.90 31.10
C ASP A 487 28.33 11.43 30.92
N ASP A 488 27.34 10.55 30.67
CA ASP A 488 25.93 10.93 30.55
C ASP A 488 25.19 10.71 31.88
N PRO A 489 24.79 11.79 32.57
CA PRO A 489 24.15 11.69 33.89
C PRO A 489 22.87 10.86 33.87
N PHE A 490 22.11 10.86 32.77
CA PHE A 490 20.87 10.09 32.71
C PHE A 490 21.16 8.59 32.82
N PHE A 491 22.19 8.09 32.11
CA PHE A 491 22.55 6.68 32.14
C PHE A 491 23.16 6.27 33.49
N THR A 492 24.00 7.12 34.10
CA THR A 492 24.55 6.82 35.41
C THR A 492 23.50 6.88 36.52
N ASP A 493 22.60 7.87 36.49
CA ASP A 493 21.59 8.08 37.52
C ASP A 493 20.52 6.99 37.49
N ILE A 494 20.08 6.57 36.29
CA ILE A 494 19.07 5.52 36.14
C ILE A 494 19.60 4.16 36.62
N ALA A 495 20.86 3.85 36.33
CA ALA A 495 21.52 2.63 36.79
C ALA A 495 21.73 2.65 38.32
N ALA A 496 22.25 3.76 38.87
CA ALA A 496 22.46 3.91 40.30
C ALA A 496 21.14 3.85 41.08
N TRP A 497 20.09 4.48 40.56
CA TRP A 497 18.76 4.41 41.15
C TRP A 497 18.23 2.96 41.16
N TRP A 498 18.31 2.25 40.03
CA TRP A 498 17.82 0.86 39.95
C TRP A 498 18.54 -0.06 40.94
N ALA A 499 19.87 0.05 41.03
CA ALA A 499 20.69 -0.73 41.94
C ALA A 499 20.38 -0.49 43.44
N SER A 500 19.72 0.63 43.77
CA SER A 500 19.36 0.98 45.14
C SER A 500 17.98 0.47 45.61
N ARG A 501 17.21 -0.18 44.72
CA ARG A 501 15.82 -0.60 44.95
C ARG A 501 15.65 -1.87 45.79
#